data_AF-A0A7Y8J5F9-F1
#
_entry.id   AF-A0A7Y8J5F9-F1
#
_cell.length_a   1.000
_cell.length_b   1.000
_cell.length_c   1.000
_cell.angle_alpha   90.00
_cell.angle_beta   90.00
_cell.angle_gamma   90.00
#
_symmetry.space_group_name_H-M   'P 1'
#
loop_
_entity.id
_entity.type
_entity.pdbx_description
1 polymer ?
#
loop_
_entity_poly.entity_id
_entity_poly.type
_entity_poly.pdbx_seq_one_letter_code
_entity_poly.pdbx_strand_id
1 'polypeptide(L)' 'TNTPLAEKLLNNETKVKASEDRHPLKRIGSAEEIAKAVEFLLLEKSGFITGQIIKIDGGISSVKIL' A
#
# COMPACT_ATOMS: atom_id res chain seq x y z
N THR A 1 -4.51 0.08 -3.83
CA THR A 1 -4.89 -1.32 -3.63
C THR A 1 -6.00 -1.68 -4.60
N ASN A 2 -6.22 -2.97 -4.88
CA ASN A 2 -7.35 -3.40 -5.70
C ASN A 2 -8.65 -3.35 -4.87
N THR A 3 -9.39 -2.24 -4.98
CA THR A 3 -10.65 -2.01 -4.26
C THR A 3 -11.63 -1.28 -5.18
N PRO A 4 -12.95 -1.28 -4.89
CA PRO A 4 -13.92 -0.54 -5.69
C PRO A 4 -13.59 0.94 -5.86
N LEU A 5 -13.01 1.58 -4.84
CA LEU A 5 -12.57 2.98 -4.91
C LEU A 5 -11.50 3.21 -6.00
N ALA A 6 -10.64 2.22 -6.25
CA ALA A 6 -9.55 2.31 -7.22
C ALA A 6 -9.96 1.88 -8.64
N GLU A 7 -11.22 1.51 -8.89
CA GLU A 7 -11.69 0.96 -10.16
C GLU A 7 -11.28 1.82 -11.37
N LYS A 8 -11.47 3.14 -11.31
CA LYS A 8 -11.11 4.06 -12.41
C LYS A 8 -9.62 4.00 -12.79
N LEU A 9 -8.75 3.62 -11.84
CA LEU A 9 -7.31 3.50 -12.01
C LEU A 9 -6.86 2.09 -12.36
N LEU A 10 -7.70 1.06 -12.18
CA LEU A 10 -7.34 -0.34 -12.33
C LEU A 10 -8.26 -1.11 -13.31
N ASN A 11 -9.08 -0.41 -14.10
CA ASN A 11 -10.08 -1.02 -14.98
C ASN A 11 -9.57 -1.54 -16.34
N ASN A 12 -8.26 -1.51 -16.60
CA ASN A 12 -7.65 -2.18 -17.75
C ASN A 12 -6.16 -2.41 -17.51
N GLU A 13 -5.56 -3.30 -18.31
CA GLU A 13 -4.16 -3.73 -18.18
C GLU A 13 -3.17 -2.55 -18.26
N THR A 14 -3.37 -1.62 -19.19
CA THR A 14 -2.50 -0.45 -19.36
C THR A 14 -2.46 0.41 -18.10
N LYS A 15 -3.61 0.66 -17.49
CA LYS A 15 -3.71 1.47 -16.26
C LYS A 15 -3.22 0.71 -15.03
N VAL A 16 -3.44 -0.59 -14.96
CA VAL A 16 -2.88 -1.45 -13.91
C VAL A 16 -1.36 -1.36 -13.97
N LYS A 17 -0.76 -1.63 -15.14
CA LYS A 17 0.70 -1.57 -15.32
C LYS A 17 1.26 -0.18 -14.99
N ALA A 18 0.63 0.89 -15.49
CA ALA A 18 1.03 2.26 -15.16
C ALA A 18 0.94 2.54 -13.63
N SER A 19 -0.04 1.98 -12.94
CA SER A 19 -0.16 2.11 -11.49
C SER A 19 0.89 1.28 -10.75
N GLU A 20 1.18 0.06 -11.19
CA GLU A 20 2.24 -0.80 -10.65
C GLU A 20 3.62 -0.15 -10.79
N ASP A 21 3.91 0.44 -11.95
CA ASP A 21 5.21 1.05 -12.25
C ASP A 21 5.54 2.24 -11.35
N ARG A 22 4.53 2.93 -10.84
CA ARG A 22 4.68 4.02 -9.87
C ARG A 22 5.12 3.51 -8.49
N HIS A 23 4.82 2.26 -8.15
CA HIS A 23 5.24 1.67 -6.89
C HIS A 23 6.64 1.05 -7.05
N PRO A 24 7.59 1.35 -6.16
CA PRO A 24 8.89 0.67 -6.11
C PRO A 24 8.80 -0.86 -6.05
N LEU A 25 7.80 -1.42 -5.38
CA LEU A 25 7.56 -2.87 -5.36
C LEU A 25 6.93 -3.43 -6.66
N LYS A 26 6.67 -2.60 -7.67
CA LYS A 26 6.16 -3.00 -8.99
C LYS A 26 4.89 -3.85 -8.97
N ARG A 27 4.01 -3.56 -8.01
CA ARG A 27 2.71 -4.21 -7.87
C ARG A 27 1.70 -3.32 -7.17
N ILE A 28 0.43 -3.60 -7.38
CA ILE A 28 -0.67 -3.05 -6.57
C ILE A 28 -0.79 -3.86 -5.28
N GLY A 29 -0.83 -3.18 -4.14
CA GLY A 29 -1.11 -3.83 -2.86
C GLY A 29 -2.56 -4.33 -2.74
N SER A 30 -2.83 -5.22 -1.80
CA SER A 30 -4.19 -5.67 -1.47
C SER A 30 -4.75 -4.99 -0.22
N ALA A 31 -6.06 -5.07 -0.02
CA ALA A 31 -6.68 -4.55 1.21
C ALA A 31 -6.24 -5.36 2.44
N GLU A 32 -6.02 -6.66 2.28
CA GLU A 32 -5.58 -7.59 3.32
C GLU A 32 -4.18 -7.24 3.83
N GLU A 33 -3.28 -6.75 2.96
CA GLU A 33 -1.95 -6.30 3.38
C GLU A 33 -2.04 -5.07 4.31
N ILE A 34 -2.96 -4.14 4.02
CA ILE A 34 -3.23 -3.02 4.92
C ILE A 34 -3.86 -3.53 6.22
N ALA A 35 -4.82 -4.47 6.14
CA ALA A 35 -5.47 -5.04 7.31
C ALA A 35 -4.47 -5.71 8.26
N LYS A 36 -3.51 -6.47 7.74
CA LYS A 36 -2.43 -7.10 8.54
C LYS A 36 -1.52 -6.07 9.22
N ALA A 37 -1.24 -4.95 8.56
CA ALA A 37 -0.48 -3.86 9.17
C ALA A 37 -1.26 -3.21 10.32
N VAL A 38 -2.57 -3.01 10.15
CA VAL A 38 -3.46 -2.52 11.22
C VAL A 38 -3.56 -3.53 12.36
N GLU A 39 -3.74 -4.81 12.05
CA GLU A 39 -3.75 -5.89 13.04
C GLU A 39 -2.49 -5.85 13.91
N PHE A 40 -1.31 -5.71 13.30
CA PHE A 40 -0.06 -5.58 14.04
C PHE A 40 -0.08 -4.40 15.04
N LEU A 41 -0.60 -3.25 14.63
CA LEU A 41 -0.70 -2.04 15.48
C LEU A 41 -1.74 -2.17 16.61
N LEU A 42 -2.61 -3.19 16.56
CA LEU A 42 -3.56 -3.50 17.63
C LEU A 42 -2.99 -4.51 18.64
N LEU A 43 -1.86 -5.15 18.35
CA LEU A 43 -1.25 -6.12 19.25
C LEU A 43 -0.50 -5.42 20.40
N GLU A 44 -0.52 -6.00 21.59
CA GLU A 44 0.17 -5.46 22.79
C GLU A 44 1.67 -5.21 22.54
N LYS A 45 2.31 -6.05 21.72
CA LYS A 45 3.73 -5.89 21.34
C LYS A 45 4.03 -4.59 20.59
N SER A 46 3.02 -3.91 20.05
CA SER A 46 3.15 -2.61 19.39
C SER A 46 2.92 -1.43 20.36
N GLY A 47 2.70 -1.67 21.66
CA GLY A 47 2.23 -0.69 22.64
C GLY A 47 3.13 0.53 22.89
N PHE A 48 4.35 0.55 22.36
CA PHE A 48 5.24 1.72 22.41
C PHE A 48 5.23 2.56 21.11
N ILE A 49 4.41 2.19 20.12
CA ILE A 49 4.24 2.92 18.87
C ILE A 49 3.06 3.90 19.03
N THR A 50 3.34 5.21 19.01
CA THR A 50 2.32 6.26 19.06
C THR A 50 2.75 7.49 18.26
N GLY A 51 1.77 8.25 17.75
CA GLY A 51 2.00 9.49 16.99
C GLY A 51 2.70 9.33 15.64
N GLN A 52 2.76 8.11 15.09
CA GLN A 52 3.47 7.81 13.84
C GLN A 52 2.54 7.77 12.63
N ILE A 53 3.05 8.22 11.48
CA ILE A 53 2.42 8.02 10.16
C ILE A 53 3.18 6.90 9.45
N ILE A 54 2.62 5.69 9.46
CA ILE A 54 3.22 4.51 8.82
C ILE A 54 2.60 4.33 7.44
N LYS A 55 3.44 4.41 6.39
CA LYS A 55 2.98 4.30 5.00
C LYS A 55 3.04 2.85 4.53
N ILE A 56 1.90 2.30 4.12
CA ILE A 56 1.76 0.95 3.54
C ILE A 56 1.43 1.11 2.06
N ASP A 57 2.42 1.51 1.27
CA ASP A 57 2.19 2.05 -0.08
C ASP A 57 3.17 1.53 -1.14
N GLY A 58 3.81 0.38 -0.86
CA GLY A 58 4.79 -0.22 -1.76
C GLY A 58 6.01 0.68 -2.05
N GLY A 59 6.24 1.70 -1.23
CA GLY A 59 7.37 2.63 -1.31
C GLY A 59 7.10 3.89 -2.14
N ILE A 60 5.92 4.05 -2.76
CA ILE A 60 5.65 5.12 -3.74
C ILE A 60 5.93 6.53 -3.22
N SER A 61 5.71 6.75 -1.92
CA SER A 61 5.89 8.06 -1.29
C SER A 61 7.32 8.36 -0.83
N SER A 62 8.19 7.34 -0.73
CA SER A 62 9.40 7.43 0.11
C SER A 62 10.65 6.84 -0.54
N VAL A 63 10.50 5.94 -1.52
CA VAL A 63 11.64 5.26 -2.18
C VAL A 63 11.74 5.77 -3.62
N LYS A 64 12.92 6.31 -3.97
CA LYS A 64 13.24 6.74 -5.33
C LYS A 64 13.78 5.55 -6.11
N ILE A 65 13.12 5.22 -7.22
CA ILE A 65 13.62 4.22 -8.18
C ILE A 65 14.67 4.94 -9.04
N LEU A 66 15.88 4.39 -9.10
CA LEU A 66 16.96 4.85 -9.98
C LEU A 66 16.78 4.28 -11.39
#